data_AF-A0A386RFG9-F1
#
_entry.id   AF-A0A386RFG9-F1
#
_cell.length_a   1.000
_cell.length_b   1.000
_cell.length_c   1.000
_cell.angle_alpha   90.00
_cell.angle_beta   90.00
_cell.angle_gamma   90.00
#
_symmetry.space_group_name_H-M   'P 1'
#
loop_
_entity.id
_entity.type
_entity.pdbx_description
1 polymer ?
#
loop_
_entity_poly.entity_id
_entity_poly.type
_entity_poly.pdbx_seq_one_letter_code
_entity_poly.pdbx_strand_id
1 'polypeptide(L)'
;MIIMVILFLILAFFGLVKSGGHMATKNFGFHSIVPDFNLHYWSTVGMLIYAMNGCELVAPYVTKMKKPKTDFPKAMIALAVMTAFLTILGSFALGIYFDANHIPNDLKMNGAYYLFDMLGEQFGMGHFLLYFWAWTSLFFNCALVAVLLDAMTRMLISYTGDKYMPKFLRKKDKNGLPVNGYILTVALSSFIMILGIFLPDMNDIFNWLLNLNSIISPGVTCWIFYSFMHVRKNSKKYPSKYVYIKNDKVAWLVGIALLIVTAVATILGFAPQDIKQGTGLWWYELIINIVTVIVLIGLGAILLDDVKLNTALLFIKHNGFGWAF
;
A
#
# COMPACT_ATOMS: atom_id res chain seq x y z
N MET A 1 -12.88 -12.20 -4.14
CA MET A 1 -11.83 -11.52 -4.93
C MET A 1 -10.88 -12.49 -5.61
N ILE A 2 -10.05 -13.26 -4.89
CA ILE A 2 -9.07 -14.19 -5.52
C ILE A 2 -9.71 -15.14 -6.55
N ILE A 3 -10.84 -15.77 -6.20
CA ILE A 3 -11.56 -16.66 -7.12
C ILE A 3 -11.97 -15.94 -8.41
N MET A 4 -12.40 -14.68 -8.31
CA MET A 4 -12.79 -13.88 -9.46
C MET A 4 -11.60 -13.50 -10.33
N VAL A 5 -10.44 -13.23 -9.74
CA VAL A 5 -9.21 -12.98 -10.48
C VAL A 5 -8.77 -14.25 -11.22
N ILE A 6 -8.84 -15.42 -10.58
CA ILE A 6 -8.53 -16.70 -11.23
C ILE A 6 -9.52 -17.00 -12.37
N LEU A 7 -10.81 -16.79 -12.12
CA LEU A 7 -11.86 -16.93 -13.13
C LEU A 7 -11.59 -16.00 -14.31
N PHE A 8 -11.23 -14.75 -14.05
CA PHE A 8 -10.83 -13.79 -15.06
C PHE A 8 -9.67 -14.32 -15.91
N LEU A 9 -8.58 -14.77 -15.29
CA LEU A 9 -7.43 -15.29 -16.02
C LEU A 9 -7.83 -16.43 -16.94
N ILE A 10 -8.64 -17.37 -16.44
CA ILE A 10 -9.14 -18.51 -17.24
C ILE A 10 -9.98 -18.01 -18.42
N LEU A 11 -10.96 -17.14 -18.18
CA LEU A 11 -11.83 -16.60 -19.22
C LEU A 11 -11.07 -15.78 -20.27
N ALA A 12 -10.07 -15.01 -19.86
CA ALA A 12 -9.22 -14.24 -20.78
C ALA A 12 -8.39 -15.16 -21.70
N PHE A 13 -7.83 -16.25 -21.18
CA PHE A 13 -7.13 -17.24 -22.01
C PHE A 13 -8.08 -17.94 -22.99
N PHE A 14 -9.27 -18.35 -22.56
CA PHE A 14 -10.27 -18.92 -23.45
C PHE A 14 -10.76 -17.91 -24.49
N GLY A 15 -10.91 -16.64 -24.09
CA GLY A 15 -11.28 -15.54 -24.97
C GLY A 15 -10.24 -15.31 -26.06
N LEU A 16 -8.94 -15.36 -25.72
CA LEU A 16 -7.86 -15.27 -26.70
C LEU A 16 -7.90 -16.40 -27.74
N VAL A 17 -8.16 -17.63 -27.29
CA VAL A 17 -8.31 -18.80 -28.17
C VAL A 17 -9.52 -18.63 -29.09
N LYS A 18 -10.65 -18.16 -28.56
CA LYS A 18 -11.89 -17.93 -29.33
C LYS A 18 -11.75 -16.80 -30.36
N SER A 19 -10.96 -15.76 -30.06
CA SER A 19 -10.64 -14.65 -30.97
C SER A 19 -9.54 -14.98 -31.99
N GLY A 20 -9.12 -16.24 -32.10
CA GLY A 20 -8.08 -16.65 -33.06
C GLY A 20 -6.72 -16.03 -32.78
N GLY A 21 -6.40 -15.74 -31.51
CA GLY A 21 -5.11 -15.18 -31.08
C GLY A 21 -4.93 -13.68 -31.33
N HIS A 22 -5.98 -12.96 -31.73
CA HIS A 22 -5.90 -11.51 -31.94
C HIS A 22 -5.96 -10.79 -30.58
N MET A 23 -4.84 -10.23 -30.15
CA MET A 23 -4.77 -9.34 -28.98
C MET A 23 -5.09 -7.90 -29.40
N ALA A 24 -5.77 -7.14 -28.52
CA ALA A 24 -6.03 -5.72 -28.73
C ALA A 24 -4.74 -4.90 -28.86
N THR A 25 -3.68 -5.31 -28.14
CA THR A 25 -2.34 -4.73 -28.32
C THR A 25 -1.67 -5.31 -29.58
N LYS A 26 -1.57 -4.51 -30.65
CA LYS A 26 -0.81 -4.86 -31.85
C LYS A 26 0.70 -4.83 -31.54
N ASN A 27 1.47 -5.79 -32.08
CA ASN A 27 2.93 -5.96 -31.91
C ASN A 27 3.41 -6.48 -30.54
N PHE A 28 2.80 -7.53 -30.01
CA PHE A 28 3.34 -8.27 -28.86
C PHE A 28 4.44 -9.25 -29.33
N GLY A 29 5.69 -8.79 -29.39
CA GLY A 29 6.87 -9.61 -29.72
C GLY A 29 7.84 -9.73 -28.54
N PHE A 30 8.87 -10.60 -28.65
CA PHE A 30 9.93 -10.71 -27.64
C PHE A 30 10.66 -9.39 -27.36
N HIS A 31 10.72 -8.50 -28.36
CA HIS A 31 11.33 -7.18 -28.20
C HIS A 31 10.49 -6.24 -27.33
N SER A 32 9.16 -6.41 -27.32
CA SER A 32 8.22 -5.60 -26.51
C SER A 32 8.21 -5.99 -25.02
N ILE A 33 8.87 -7.11 -24.66
CA ILE A 33 9.02 -7.58 -23.28
C ILE A 33 10.26 -6.96 -22.61
N VAL A 34 11.26 -6.58 -23.41
CA VAL A 34 12.47 -5.92 -22.91
C VAL A 34 12.15 -4.43 -22.74
N PRO A 35 12.19 -3.89 -21.52
CA PRO A 35 11.88 -2.49 -21.30
C PRO A 35 13.00 -1.58 -21.81
N ASP A 36 12.60 -0.41 -22.33
CA ASP A 36 13.53 0.68 -22.58
C ASP A 36 13.98 1.28 -21.24
N PHE A 37 15.29 1.35 -21.00
CA PHE A 37 15.87 1.90 -19.76
C PHE A 37 15.83 3.44 -19.72
N ASN A 38 14.64 4.02 -19.88
CA ASN A 38 14.40 5.45 -19.79
C ASN A 38 13.87 5.85 -18.40
N LEU A 39 13.72 7.15 -18.16
CA LEU A 39 13.21 7.68 -16.89
C LEU A 39 11.78 7.21 -16.59
N HIS A 40 10.99 6.95 -17.64
CA HIS A 40 9.63 6.42 -17.51
C HIS A 40 9.64 4.99 -16.95
N TYR A 41 10.52 4.12 -17.44
CA TYR A 41 10.70 2.76 -16.91
C TYR A 41 11.04 2.76 -15.41
N TRP A 42 11.99 3.60 -14.99
CA TRP A 42 12.34 3.72 -13.58
C TRP A 42 11.19 4.22 -12.71
N SER A 43 10.32 5.09 -13.26
CA SER A 43 9.08 5.51 -12.59
C SER A 43 8.09 4.36 -12.45
N THR A 44 7.88 3.56 -13.51
CA THR A 44 7.01 2.37 -13.48
C THR A 44 7.51 1.32 -12.47
N VAL A 45 8.82 1.12 -12.37
CA VAL A 45 9.42 0.24 -11.34
C VAL A 45 9.10 0.75 -9.93
N GLY A 46 9.14 2.07 -9.70
CA GLY A 46 8.70 2.67 -8.43
C GLY A 46 7.23 2.38 -8.11
N MET A 47 6.35 2.49 -9.10
CA MET A 47 4.92 2.16 -8.96
C MET A 47 4.70 0.66 -8.66
N LEU A 48 5.48 -0.23 -9.28
CA LEU A 48 5.43 -1.67 -9.00
C LEU A 48 5.87 -1.99 -7.57
N ILE A 49 6.94 -1.35 -7.08
CA ILE A 49 7.38 -1.49 -5.68
C ILE A 49 6.26 -1.03 -4.74
N TYR A 50 5.60 0.09 -5.04
CA TYR A 50 4.44 0.53 -4.27
C TYR A 50 3.31 -0.50 -4.27
N ALA A 51 2.94 -1.06 -5.42
CA ALA A 51 1.89 -2.08 -5.53
C ALA A 51 2.20 -3.35 -4.70
N MET A 52 3.46 -3.60 -4.37
CA MET A 52 3.90 -4.71 -3.51
C MET A 52 4.04 -4.36 -2.02
N ASN A 53 3.87 -3.09 -1.63
CA ASN A 53 3.84 -2.71 -0.21
C ASN A 53 2.53 -3.20 0.45
N GLY A 54 2.56 -3.41 1.78
CA GLY A 54 1.41 -3.89 2.56
C GLY A 54 1.66 -5.19 3.31
N CYS A 55 2.77 -5.89 3.04
CA CYS A 55 3.15 -7.10 3.77
C CYS A 55 3.40 -6.85 5.27
N GLU A 56 3.78 -5.62 5.63
CA GLU A 56 4.00 -5.14 6.99
C GLU A 56 2.72 -5.15 7.84
N LEU A 57 1.54 -5.02 7.23
CA LEU A 57 0.25 -5.06 7.92
C LEU A 57 -0.06 -6.44 8.54
N VAL A 58 0.61 -7.48 8.05
CA VAL A 58 0.48 -8.85 8.57
C VAL A 58 1.35 -9.06 9.81
N ALA A 59 2.36 -8.22 10.05
CA ALA A 59 3.32 -8.37 11.15
C ALA A 59 2.68 -8.49 12.54
N PRO A 60 1.63 -7.71 12.92
CA PRO A 60 0.97 -7.86 14.22
C PRO A 60 0.35 -9.25 14.42
N TYR A 61 -0.10 -9.89 13.34
CA TYR A 61 -0.77 -11.19 13.37
C TYR A 61 0.20 -12.37 13.49
N VAL A 62 1.49 -12.17 13.26
CA VAL A 62 2.54 -13.19 13.42
C VAL A 62 2.56 -13.76 14.83
N THR A 63 2.28 -12.93 15.84
CA THR A 63 2.23 -13.35 17.24
C THR A 63 1.09 -14.33 17.54
N LYS A 64 0.04 -14.36 16.71
CA LYS A 64 -1.12 -15.26 16.84
C LYS A 64 -0.97 -16.54 16.03
N MET A 65 0.11 -16.70 15.25
CA MET A 65 0.34 -17.91 14.47
C MET A 65 0.77 -19.07 15.38
N LYS A 66 0.35 -20.30 15.04
CA LYS A 66 0.72 -21.52 15.78
C LYS A 66 2.24 -21.77 15.75
N LYS A 67 2.87 -21.65 14.58
CA LYS A 67 4.32 -21.82 14.41
C LYS A 67 4.94 -20.63 13.64
N PRO A 68 5.11 -19.46 14.29
CA PRO A 68 5.54 -18.24 13.60
C PRO A 68 6.92 -18.37 12.92
N LYS A 69 7.83 -19.16 13.48
CA LYS A 69 9.20 -19.30 12.95
C LYS A 69 9.26 -20.00 11.58
N THR A 70 8.31 -20.88 11.29
CA THR A 70 8.32 -21.71 10.07
C THR A 70 7.22 -21.33 9.10
N ASP A 71 6.04 -21.01 9.62
CA ASP A 71 4.85 -20.80 8.80
C ASP A 71 4.85 -19.41 8.20
N PHE A 72 5.32 -18.40 8.96
CA PHE A 72 5.39 -17.02 8.46
C PHE A 72 6.32 -16.89 7.24
N PRO A 73 7.58 -17.38 7.24
CA PRO A 73 8.44 -17.28 6.06
C PRO A 73 7.86 -18.02 4.85
N LYS A 74 7.29 -19.22 5.05
CA LYS A 74 6.65 -19.98 3.97
C LYS A 74 5.45 -19.25 3.39
N ALA A 75 4.61 -18.67 4.25
CA ALA A 75 3.48 -17.85 3.83
C ALA A 75 3.95 -16.61 3.05
N MET A 76 5.02 -15.94 3.49
CA MET A 76 5.58 -14.79 2.77
C MET A 76 6.11 -15.15 1.38
N ILE A 77 6.79 -16.30 1.23
CA ILE A 77 7.25 -16.78 -0.08
C ILE A 77 6.05 -17.13 -0.98
N ALA A 78 5.06 -17.85 -0.43
CA ALA A 78 3.86 -18.21 -1.18
C ALA A 78 3.08 -16.96 -1.64
N LEU A 79 2.95 -15.95 -0.76
CA LEU A 79 2.35 -14.67 -1.10
C LEU A 79 3.13 -13.96 -2.22
N ALA A 80 4.46 -13.88 -2.13
CA ALA A 80 5.27 -13.24 -3.16
C ALA A 80 5.15 -13.95 -4.52
N VAL A 81 5.22 -15.28 -4.55
CA VAL A 81 5.09 -16.08 -5.79
C VAL A 81 3.68 -15.93 -6.38
N MET A 82 2.65 -16.03 -5.55
CA MET A 82 1.26 -15.88 -5.99
C MET A 82 0.99 -14.48 -6.54
N THR A 83 1.45 -13.43 -5.85
CA THR A 83 1.31 -12.05 -6.33
C THR A 83 2.04 -11.85 -7.66
N ALA A 84 3.30 -12.27 -7.76
CA ALA A 84 4.05 -12.16 -9.02
C ALA A 84 3.33 -12.89 -10.17
N PHE A 85 2.85 -14.10 -9.94
CA PHE A 85 2.10 -14.88 -10.93
C PHE A 85 0.80 -14.18 -11.36
N LEU A 86 -0.01 -13.73 -10.41
CA LEU A 86 -1.29 -13.06 -10.69
C LEU A 86 -1.08 -11.70 -11.36
N THR A 87 -0.06 -10.94 -10.99
CA THR A 87 0.25 -9.64 -11.60
C THR A 87 0.73 -9.83 -13.04
N ILE A 88 1.68 -10.73 -13.29
CA ILE A 88 2.20 -10.98 -14.65
C ILE A 88 1.09 -11.49 -15.57
N LEU A 89 0.33 -12.50 -15.13
CA LEU A 89 -0.76 -13.03 -15.93
C LEU A 89 -1.93 -12.06 -16.06
N GLY A 90 -2.21 -11.28 -15.02
CA GLY A 90 -3.24 -10.24 -15.04
C GLY A 90 -2.93 -9.13 -16.03
N SER A 91 -1.67 -8.67 -16.06
CA SER A 91 -1.20 -7.70 -17.06
C SER A 91 -1.27 -8.25 -18.48
N PHE A 92 -0.88 -9.51 -18.69
CA PHE A 92 -1.04 -10.17 -19.99
C PHE A 92 -2.51 -10.25 -20.40
N ALA A 93 -3.37 -10.68 -19.49
CA ALA A 93 -4.80 -10.81 -19.72
C ALA A 93 -5.46 -9.45 -20.04
N LEU A 94 -5.03 -8.37 -19.39
CA LEU A 94 -5.47 -7.01 -19.73
C LEU A 94 -5.05 -6.60 -21.15
N GLY A 95 -3.83 -6.94 -21.58
CA GLY A 95 -3.33 -6.63 -22.93
C GLY A 95 -4.07 -7.36 -24.06
N ILE A 96 -4.84 -8.41 -23.74
CA ILE A 96 -5.74 -9.09 -24.70
C ILE A 96 -6.93 -8.20 -25.05
N TYR A 97 -7.49 -7.49 -24.06
CA TYR A 97 -8.74 -6.71 -24.21
C TYR A 97 -8.50 -5.21 -24.38
N PHE A 98 -7.41 -4.67 -23.84
CA PHE A 98 -7.06 -3.26 -23.94
C PHE A 98 -5.81 -3.04 -24.79
N ASP A 99 -5.84 -2.01 -25.64
CA ASP A 99 -4.65 -1.56 -26.36
C ASP A 99 -3.73 -0.80 -25.39
N ALA A 100 -2.53 -1.33 -25.16
CA ALA A 100 -1.53 -0.71 -24.31
C ALA A 100 -1.08 0.68 -24.79
N ASN A 101 -1.29 1.01 -26.08
CA ASN A 101 -0.94 2.31 -26.66
C ASN A 101 -2.04 3.37 -26.47
N HIS A 102 -3.27 2.94 -26.19
CA HIS A 102 -4.44 3.80 -26.01
C HIS A 102 -5.23 3.38 -24.78
N ILE A 103 -4.59 3.52 -23.61
CA ILE A 103 -5.19 3.18 -22.32
C ILE A 103 -6.28 4.22 -21.97
N PRO A 104 -7.53 3.79 -21.71
CA PRO A 104 -8.57 4.69 -21.22
C PRO A 104 -8.14 5.39 -19.93
N ASN A 105 -8.42 6.69 -19.81
CA ASN A 105 -7.98 7.50 -18.67
C ASN A 105 -8.52 6.98 -17.32
N ASP A 106 -9.68 6.33 -17.32
CA ASP A 106 -10.34 5.79 -16.14
C ASP A 106 -10.11 4.28 -15.95
N LEU A 107 -9.22 3.66 -16.74
CA LEU A 107 -8.93 2.23 -16.67
C LEU A 107 -8.47 1.80 -15.27
N LYS A 108 -7.74 2.68 -14.55
CA LYS A 108 -7.30 2.40 -13.17
C LYS A 108 -8.47 2.22 -12.21
N MET A 109 -9.56 2.97 -12.41
CA MET A 109 -10.74 2.95 -11.56
C MET A 109 -11.76 1.90 -12.02
N ASN A 110 -12.03 1.84 -13.33
CA ASN A 110 -13.13 1.08 -13.92
C ASN A 110 -12.70 -0.15 -14.74
N GLY A 111 -11.40 -0.35 -14.96
CA GLY A 111 -10.90 -1.33 -15.92
C GLY A 111 -11.35 -2.76 -15.65
N ALA A 112 -11.50 -3.15 -14.38
CA ALA A 112 -12.06 -4.45 -14.04
C ALA A 112 -13.53 -4.59 -14.51
N TYR A 113 -14.35 -3.56 -14.33
CA TYR A 113 -15.76 -3.59 -14.75
C TYR A 113 -15.87 -3.69 -16.27
N TYR A 114 -15.13 -2.86 -17.02
CA TYR A 114 -15.07 -2.94 -18.48
C TYR A 114 -14.64 -4.32 -18.96
N LEU A 115 -13.65 -4.89 -18.30
CA LEU A 115 -13.14 -6.19 -18.68
C LEU A 115 -14.15 -7.32 -18.46
N PHE A 116 -14.85 -7.33 -17.31
CA PHE A 116 -15.90 -8.32 -17.08
C PHE A 116 -17.11 -8.12 -17.99
N ASP A 117 -17.35 -6.90 -18.46
CA ASP A 117 -18.37 -6.60 -19.46
C ASP A 117 -18.02 -7.19 -20.82
N MET A 118 -16.81 -6.87 -21.33
CA MET A 118 -16.30 -7.39 -22.59
C MET A 118 -16.24 -8.92 -22.61
N LEU A 119 -15.84 -9.54 -21.50
CA LEU A 119 -15.89 -10.99 -21.33
C LEU A 119 -17.33 -11.51 -21.38
N GLY A 120 -18.26 -10.83 -20.71
CA GLY A 120 -19.67 -11.19 -20.71
C GLY A 120 -20.26 -11.19 -22.12
N GLU A 121 -19.98 -10.16 -22.91
CA GLU A 121 -20.37 -10.07 -24.32
C GLU A 121 -19.72 -11.17 -25.17
N GLN A 122 -18.40 -11.36 -25.04
CA GLN A 122 -17.64 -12.33 -25.84
C GLN A 122 -18.12 -13.78 -25.63
N PHE A 123 -18.53 -14.12 -24.40
CA PHE A 123 -19.02 -15.45 -24.06
C PHE A 123 -20.55 -15.59 -24.18
N GLY A 124 -21.27 -14.55 -24.61
CA GLY A 124 -22.72 -14.57 -24.78
C GLY A 124 -23.51 -14.54 -23.46
N MET A 125 -22.86 -14.15 -22.37
CA MET A 125 -23.47 -13.98 -21.04
C MET A 125 -23.99 -12.56 -20.79
N GLY A 126 -23.81 -11.63 -21.75
CA GLY A 126 -24.18 -10.21 -21.60
C GLY A 126 -23.52 -9.59 -20.37
N HIS A 127 -24.22 -8.69 -19.69
CA HIS A 127 -23.68 -7.97 -18.51
C HIS A 127 -23.66 -8.79 -17.20
N PHE A 128 -23.94 -10.10 -17.25
CA PHE A 128 -23.99 -10.94 -16.03
C PHE A 128 -22.67 -10.94 -15.26
N LEU A 129 -21.54 -11.09 -15.97
CA LEU A 129 -20.21 -11.09 -15.35
C LEU A 129 -19.86 -9.75 -14.73
N LEU A 130 -20.26 -8.64 -15.35
CA LEU A 130 -20.08 -7.29 -14.79
C LEU A 130 -20.83 -7.14 -13.46
N TYR A 131 -22.12 -7.53 -13.41
CA TYR A 131 -22.89 -7.41 -12.17
C TYR A 131 -22.36 -8.33 -11.07
N PHE A 132 -21.95 -9.55 -11.43
CA PHE A 132 -21.37 -10.50 -10.49
C PHE A 132 -20.04 -10.00 -9.91
N TRP A 133 -19.19 -9.38 -10.74
CA TRP A 133 -17.99 -8.68 -10.30
C TRP A 133 -18.31 -7.52 -9.38
N ALA A 134 -19.27 -6.67 -9.73
CA ALA A 134 -19.64 -5.49 -8.95
C ALA A 134 -20.05 -5.84 -7.51
N TRP A 135 -20.91 -6.85 -7.34
CA TRP A 135 -21.30 -7.33 -6.01
C TRP A 135 -20.12 -7.91 -5.24
N THR A 136 -19.29 -8.74 -5.90
CA THR A 136 -18.11 -9.32 -5.25
C THR A 136 -17.10 -8.27 -4.82
N SER A 137 -16.91 -7.23 -5.64
CA SER A 137 -16.06 -6.08 -5.35
C SER A 137 -16.60 -5.28 -4.17
N LEU A 138 -17.92 -5.03 -4.11
CA LEU A 138 -18.56 -4.34 -2.99
C LEU A 138 -18.31 -5.07 -1.66
N PHE A 139 -18.66 -6.36 -1.58
CA PHE A 139 -18.45 -7.14 -0.36
C PHE A 139 -16.98 -7.23 0.05
N PHE A 140 -16.08 -7.37 -0.93
CA PHE A 140 -14.65 -7.38 -0.67
C PHE A 140 -14.15 -6.05 -0.11
N ASN A 141 -14.54 -4.92 -0.69
CA ASN A 141 -14.11 -3.60 -0.22
C ASN A 141 -14.66 -3.31 1.20
N CYS A 142 -15.91 -3.67 1.48
CA CYS A 142 -16.47 -3.57 2.84
C CYS A 142 -15.67 -4.41 3.85
N ALA A 143 -15.35 -5.66 3.51
CA ALA A 143 -14.54 -6.53 4.36
C ALA A 143 -13.11 -6.01 4.54
N LEU A 144 -12.51 -5.49 3.47
CA LEU A 144 -11.16 -4.92 3.48
C LEU A 144 -11.08 -3.71 4.42
N VAL A 145 -12.03 -2.77 4.34
CA VAL A 145 -12.10 -1.61 5.24
C VAL A 145 -12.22 -2.05 6.70
N ALA A 146 -13.07 -3.03 7.00
CA ALA A 146 -13.23 -3.55 8.36
C ALA A 146 -11.93 -4.15 8.92
N VAL A 147 -11.22 -4.96 8.12
CA VAL A 147 -9.95 -5.58 8.51
C VAL A 147 -8.85 -4.54 8.67
N LEU A 148 -8.76 -3.54 7.77
CA LEU A 148 -7.75 -2.49 7.86
C LEU A 148 -7.94 -1.60 9.10
N LEU A 149 -9.17 -1.20 9.40
CA LEU A 149 -9.49 -0.44 10.62
C LEU A 149 -9.04 -1.20 11.87
N ASP A 150 -9.33 -2.49 11.93
CA ASP A 150 -8.93 -3.35 13.04
C ASP A 150 -7.41 -3.54 13.13
N ALA A 151 -6.75 -3.84 12.01
CA ALA A 151 -5.30 -4.06 11.97
C ALA A 151 -4.51 -2.80 12.36
N MET A 152 -4.86 -1.65 11.78
CA MET A 152 -4.16 -0.38 12.01
C MET A 152 -4.29 0.08 13.45
N THR A 153 -5.47 -0.08 14.05
CA THR A 153 -5.66 0.30 15.45
C THR A 153 -4.94 -0.65 16.41
N ARG A 154 -4.91 -1.96 16.15
CA ARG A 154 -4.07 -2.90 16.92
C ARG A 154 -2.59 -2.60 16.78
N MET A 155 -2.13 -2.22 15.59
CA MET A 155 -0.75 -1.81 15.35
C MET A 155 -0.41 -0.55 16.15
N LEU A 156 -1.30 0.44 16.15
CA LEU A 156 -1.15 1.70 16.88
C LEU A 156 -1.12 1.50 18.41
N ILE A 157 -1.89 0.55 18.94
CA ILE A 157 -1.99 0.25 20.38
C ILE A 157 -1.16 -0.96 20.80
N SER A 158 -0.31 -1.47 19.90
CA SER A 158 0.62 -2.54 20.23
C SER A 158 1.56 -2.13 21.36
N TYR A 159 2.44 -3.03 21.80
CA TYR A 159 3.23 -2.93 23.05
C TYR A 159 4.05 -1.63 23.28
N THR A 160 4.14 -0.72 22.32
CA THR A 160 4.78 0.60 22.40
C THR A 160 3.80 1.77 22.59
N GLY A 161 2.50 1.58 22.34
CA GLY A 161 1.46 2.60 22.49
C GLY A 161 1.42 3.17 23.91
N ASP A 162 1.85 2.38 24.90
CA ASP A 162 1.89 2.81 26.28
C ASP A 162 2.89 3.94 26.57
N LYS A 163 3.98 3.99 25.78
CA LYS A 163 5.10 4.91 25.95
C LYS A 163 5.12 6.04 24.93
N TYR A 164 4.45 5.86 23.78
CA TYR A 164 4.54 6.79 22.64
C TYR A 164 3.19 7.30 22.14
N MET A 165 2.07 6.91 22.77
CA MET A 165 0.73 7.37 22.38
C MET A 165 -0.01 8.07 23.52
N PRO A 166 -0.68 9.22 23.26
CA PRO A 166 -1.36 9.98 24.31
C PRO A 166 -2.51 9.17 24.91
N LYS A 167 -2.75 9.35 26.21
CA LYS A 167 -3.76 8.59 26.98
C LYS A 167 -5.16 8.66 26.36
N PHE A 168 -5.48 9.77 25.70
CA PHE A 168 -6.74 9.94 24.98
C PHE A 168 -6.91 8.92 23.84
N LEU A 169 -5.89 8.68 23.00
CA LEU A 169 -5.97 7.71 21.89
C LEU A 169 -5.94 6.25 22.36
N ARG A 170 -5.48 6.00 23.60
CA ARG A 170 -5.43 4.65 24.20
C ARG A 170 -6.75 4.21 24.81
N LYS A 171 -7.76 5.08 24.89
CA LYS A 171 -9.06 4.76 25.48
C LYS A 171 -9.75 3.66 24.66
N LYS A 172 -9.92 2.50 25.29
CA LYS A 172 -10.68 1.36 24.74
C LYS A 172 -12.08 1.34 25.34
N ASP A 173 -13.04 0.88 24.54
CA ASP A 173 -14.38 0.56 25.01
C ASP A 173 -14.43 -0.83 25.67
N LYS A 174 -15.58 -1.22 26.21
CA LYS A 174 -15.86 -2.50 26.87
C LYS A 174 -15.46 -3.73 26.04
N ASN A 175 -15.52 -3.61 24.72
CA ASN A 175 -15.14 -4.67 23.77
C ASN A 175 -13.63 -4.68 23.42
N GLY A 176 -12.82 -3.85 24.09
CA GLY A 176 -11.38 -3.72 23.81
C GLY A 176 -11.05 -2.93 22.54
N LEU A 177 -12.05 -2.30 21.93
CA LEU A 177 -11.94 -1.52 20.70
C LEU A 177 -11.52 -0.07 20.99
N PRO A 178 -10.59 0.51 20.23
CA PRO A 178 -10.08 1.86 20.46
C PRO A 178 -10.87 2.92 19.71
N VAL A 179 -11.92 3.41 20.36
CA VAL A 179 -12.88 4.37 19.79
C VAL A 179 -12.19 5.64 19.27
N ASN A 180 -11.26 6.20 20.04
CA ASN A 180 -10.59 7.45 19.66
C ASN A 180 -9.59 7.26 18.50
N GLY A 181 -9.04 6.05 18.32
CA GLY A 181 -8.23 5.72 17.15
C GLY A 181 -9.07 5.64 15.87
N TYR A 182 -10.29 5.13 15.95
CA TYR A 182 -11.23 5.16 14.83
C TYR A 182 -11.65 6.58 14.47
N ILE A 183 -11.99 7.41 15.47
CA ILE A 183 -12.33 8.83 15.23
C ILE A 183 -11.17 9.55 14.53
N LEU A 184 -9.92 9.33 14.97
CA LEU A 184 -8.75 9.91 14.31
C LEU A 184 -8.64 9.46 12.85
N THR A 185 -8.86 8.17 12.58
CA THR A 185 -8.79 7.61 11.22
C THR A 185 -9.88 8.21 10.31
N VAL A 186 -11.11 8.34 10.82
CA VAL A 186 -12.22 8.98 10.09
C VAL A 186 -11.90 10.45 9.84
N ALA A 187 -11.45 11.19 10.85
CA ALA A 187 -11.11 12.60 10.72
C ALA A 187 -10.00 12.85 9.69
N LEU A 188 -8.93 12.03 9.71
CA LEU A 188 -7.86 12.08 8.73
C LEU A 188 -8.36 11.74 7.32
N SER A 189 -9.19 10.70 7.18
CA SER A 189 -9.77 10.33 5.89
C SER A 189 -10.67 11.44 5.34
N SER A 190 -11.50 12.06 6.18
CA SER A 190 -12.34 13.21 5.81
C SER A 190 -11.50 14.42 5.40
N PHE A 191 -10.40 14.70 6.11
CA PHE A 191 -9.48 15.77 5.74
C PHE A 191 -8.86 15.54 4.35
N ILE A 192 -8.36 14.32 4.08
CA ILE A 192 -7.80 13.96 2.77
C ILE A 192 -8.87 14.09 1.68
N MET A 193 -10.10 13.65 1.95
CA MET A 193 -11.21 13.79 1.01
C MET A 193 -11.52 15.26 0.69
N ILE A 194 -11.50 16.16 1.68
CA ILE A 194 -11.73 17.59 1.48
C ILE A 194 -10.67 18.22 0.56
N LEU A 195 -9.40 17.81 0.70
CA LEU A 195 -8.34 18.26 -0.21
C LEU A 195 -8.60 17.79 -1.66
N GLY A 196 -9.18 16.60 -1.81
CA GLY A 196 -9.54 16.03 -3.11
C GLY A 196 -10.70 16.72 -3.82
N ILE A 197 -11.60 17.43 -3.11
CA ILE A 197 -12.81 18.05 -3.71
C ILE A 197 -12.48 19.10 -4.79
N PHE A 198 -11.31 19.71 -4.72
CA PHE A 198 -10.89 20.73 -5.68
C PHE A 198 -10.34 20.15 -7.00
N LEU A 199 -10.18 18.83 -7.09
CA LEU A 199 -9.86 18.20 -8.37
C LEU A 199 -11.12 18.12 -9.25
N PRO A 200 -10.97 18.34 -10.56
CA PRO A 200 -12.11 18.52 -11.47
C PRO A 200 -12.90 17.23 -11.72
N ASP A 201 -12.22 16.07 -11.76
CA ASP A 201 -12.83 14.78 -12.08
C ASP A 201 -12.62 13.74 -10.97
N MET A 202 -13.58 12.83 -10.82
CA MET A 202 -13.47 11.69 -9.88
C MET A 202 -12.26 10.80 -10.18
N ASN A 203 -11.91 10.66 -11.46
CA ASN A 203 -10.72 9.91 -11.87
C ASN A 203 -9.44 10.56 -11.33
N ASP A 204 -9.35 11.89 -11.36
CA ASP A 204 -8.20 12.62 -10.85
C ASP A 204 -8.09 12.46 -9.34
N ILE A 205 -9.22 12.50 -8.61
CA ILE A 205 -9.25 12.22 -7.16
C ILE A 205 -8.73 10.81 -6.88
N PHE A 206 -9.19 9.80 -7.65
CA PHE A 206 -8.76 8.42 -7.48
C PHE A 206 -7.26 8.25 -7.76
N ASN A 207 -6.76 8.82 -8.86
CA ASN A 207 -5.35 8.79 -9.23
C ASN A 207 -4.48 9.52 -8.21
N TRP A 208 -4.95 10.66 -7.72
CA TRP A 208 -4.29 11.41 -6.66
C TRP A 208 -4.20 10.60 -5.35
N LEU A 209 -5.28 9.93 -4.93
CA LEU A 209 -5.27 9.06 -3.75
C LEU A 209 -4.30 7.87 -3.92
N LEU A 210 -4.22 7.28 -5.12
CA LEU A 210 -3.23 6.25 -5.42
C LEU A 210 -1.80 6.79 -5.35
N ASN A 211 -1.57 7.99 -5.87
CA ASN A 211 -0.27 8.65 -5.82
C ASN A 211 0.13 8.98 -4.36
N LEU A 212 -0.80 9.52 -3.58
CA LEU A 212 -0.59 9.83 -2.17
C LEU A 212 -0.22 8.58 -1.37
N ASN A 213 -0.90 7.45 -1.60
CA ASN A 213 -0.53 6.17 -1.00
C ASN A 213 0.86 5.70 -1.45
N SER A 214 1.24 5.98 -2.71
CA SER A 214 2.58 5.71 -3.26
C SER A 214 3.69 6.51 -2.57
N ILE A 215 3.35 7.61 -1.91
CA ILE A 215 4.29 8.40 -1.10
C ILE A 215 4.31 7.86 0.34
N ILE A 216 3.14 7.77 0.98
CA ILE A 216 3.02 7.47 2.41
C ILE A 216 3.49 6.05 2.73
N SER A 217 3.03 5.04 1.99
CA SER A 217 3.31 3.64 2.32
C SER A 217 4.81 3.31 2.21
N PRO A 218 5.49 3.58 1.08
CA PRO A 218 6.95 3.43 1.00
C PRO A 218 7.69 4.30 2.03
N GLY A 219 7.21 5.50 2.32
CA GLY A 219 7.79 6.38 3.35
C GLY A 219 7.79 5.75 4.75
N VAL A 220 6.70 5.06 5.13
CA VAL A 220 6.64 4.28 6.37
C VAL A 220 7.60 3.09 6.31
N THR A 221 7.69 2.40 5.17
CA THR A 221 8.60 1.27 4.97
C THR A 221 10.09 1.67 5.09
N CYS A 222 10.47 2.89 4.72
CA CYS A 222 11.81 3.42 4.97
C CYS A 222 12.19 3.39 6.46
N TRP A 223 11.26 3.75 7.36
CA TRP A 223 11.48 3.66 8.81
C TRP A 223 11.60 2.23 9.31
N ILE A 224 10.90 1.28 8.68
CA ILE A 224 11.03 -0.15 8.96
C ILE A 224 12.44 -0.64 8.59
N PHE A 225 12.95 -0.30 7.40
CA PHE A 225 14.31 -0.67 6.99
C PHE A 225 15.37 -0.02 7.86
N TYR A 226 15.19 1.26 8.20
CA TYR A 226 16.07 1.96 9.14
C TYR A 226 16.12 1.26 10.51
N SER A 227 14.95 0.90 11.05
CA SER A 227 14.85 0.16 12.32
C SER A 227 15.52 -1.21 12.22
N PHE A 228 15.31 -1.92 11.12
CA PHE A 228 15.94 -3.21 10.85
C PHE A 228 17.48 -3.11 10.86
N MET A 229 18.05 -2.08 10.22
CA MET A 229 19.49 -1.85 10.21
C MET A 229 20.05 -1.65 11.64
N HIS A 230 19.35 -0.89 12.48
CA HIS A 230 19.75 -0.67 13.88
C HIS A 230 19.66 -1.92 14.76
N VAL A 231 18.61 -2.72 14.56
CA VAL A 231 18.46 -4.02 15.24
C VAL A 231 19.58 -4.97 14.83
N ARG A 232 19.94 -5.01 13.54
CA ARG A 232 21.02 -5.87 13.03
C ARG A 232 22.42 -5.43 13.46
N LYS A 233 22.67 -4.12 13.55
CA LYS A 233 23.92 -3.58 14.10
C LYS A 233 24.11 -3.95 15.57
N ASN A 234 23.01 -4.09 16.31
CA ASN A 234 22.98 -4.41 17.75
C ASN A 234 22.34 -5.77 18.03
N SER A 235 22.62 -6.79 17.21
CA SER A 235 21.97 -8.12 17.27
C SER A 235 22.07 -8.79 18.64
N LYS A 236 23.17 -8.55 19.38
CA LYS A 236 23.37 -9.04 20.76
C LYS A 236 22.40 -8.42 21.78
N LYS A 237 21.97 -7.16 21.57
CA LYS A 237 21.03 -6.44 22.45
C LYS A 237 19.58 -6.79 22.13
N TYR A 238 19.28 -7.15 20.88
CA TYR A 238 17.93 -7.42 20.40
C TYR A 238 17.81 -8.84 19.81
N PRO A 239 17.74 -9.88 20.67
CA PRO A 239 17.65 -11.25 20.20
C PRO A 239 16.33 -11.51 19.46
N SER A 240 16.43 -11.93 18.20
CA SER A 240 15.27 -12.20 17.34
C SER A 240 14.88 -13.68 17.39
N LYS A 241 13.58 -13.98 17.57
CA LYS A 241 13.06 -15.37 17.58
C LYS A 241 13.23 -16.09 16.24
N TYR A 242 13.25 -15.33 15.14
CA TYR A 242 13.48 -15.81 13.78
C TYR A 242 14.48 -14.88 13.09
N VAL A 243 15.43 -15.46 12.36
CA VAL A 243 16.48 -14.74 11.64
C VAL A 243 16.57 -15.28 10.22
N TYR A 244 16.14 -14.48 9.25
CA TYR A 244 16.23 -14.83 7.83
C TYR A 244 17.68 -14.80 7.33
N ILE A 245 18.36 -13.65 7.46
CA ILE A 245 19.77 -13.50 7.10
C ILE A 245 20.62 -13.70 8.35
N LYS A 246 21.41 -14.78 8.38
CA LYS A 246 22.27 -15.16 9.53
C LYS A 246 23.47 -14.24 9.70
N ASN A 247 23.98 -13.64 8.63
CA ASN A 247 25.13 -12.73 8.68
C ASN A 247 24.66 -11.28 8.85
N ASP A 248 24.96 -10.67 10.00
CA ASP A 248 24.51 -9.32 10.34
C ASP A 248 25.06 -8.25 9.38
N LYS A 249 26.28 -8.42 8.83
CA LYS A 249 26.84 -7.47 7.84
C LYS A 249 26.08 -7.52 6.52
N VAL A 250 25.75 -8.72 6.05
CA VAL A 250 24.94 -8.91 4.82
C VAL A 250 23.51 -8.41 5.06
N ALA A 251 22.94 -8.68 6.23
CA ALA A 251 21.62 -8.17 6.60
C ALA A 251 21.58 -6.64 6.59
N TRP A 252 22.63 -5.99 7.11
CA TRP A 252 22.76 -4.54 7.09
C TRP A 252 22.92 -3.98 5.67
N LEU A 253 23.73 -4.63 4.82
CA LEU A 253 23.89 -4.25 3.40
C LEU A 253 22.59 -4.39 2.60
N VAL A 254 21.83 -5.46 2.83
CA VAL A 254 20.50 -5.62 2.21
C VAL A 254 19.54 -4.55 2.73
N GLY A 255 19.59 -4.23 4.03
CA GLY A 255 18.78 -3.17 4.63
C GLY A 255 19.03 -1.80 4.01
N ILE A 256 20.29 -1.40 3.80
CA ILE A 256 20.62 -0.12 3.17
C ILE A 256 20.24 -0.08 1.69
N ALA A 257 20.44 -1.19 0.95
CA ALA A 257 20.04 -1.27 -0.46
C ALA A 257 18.52 -1.09 -0.62
N LEU A 258 17.74 -1.80 0.21
CA LEU A 258 16.27 -1.68 0.20
C LEU A 258 15.82 -0.27 0.65
N LEU A 259 16.47 0.31 1.66
CA LEU A 259 16.18 1.68 2.09
C LEU A 259 16.41 2.69 0.97
N ILE A 260 17.51 2.58 0.22
CA ILE A 260 17.80 3.49 -0.91
C ILE A 260 16.74 3.34 -1.99
N VAL A 261 16.42 2.10 -2.38
CA VAL A 261 15.42 1.82 -3.42
C VAL A 261 14.04 2.37 -3.01
N THR A 262 13.61 2.13 -1.78
CA THR A 262 12.33 2.63 -1.27
C THR A 262 12.33 4.15 -1.12
N ALA A 263 13.43 4.76 -0.65
CA ALA A 263 13.54 6.21 -0.53
C ALA A 263 13.49 6.91 -1.90
N VAL A 264 14.17 6.37 -2.90
CA VAL A 264 14.09 6.87 -4.28
C VAL A 264 12.66 6.74 -4.79
N ALA A 265 12.00 5.60 -4.57
CA ALA A 265 10.59 5.42 -4.97
C ALA A 265 9.65 6.42 -4.28
N THR A 266 9.83 6.70 -2.97
CA THR A 266 9.06 7.72 -2.25
C THR A 266 9.28 9.11 -2.84
N ILE A 267 10.52 9.48 -3.15
CA ILE A 267 10.85 10.80 -3.72
C ILE A 267 10.23 10.94 -5.12
N LEU A 268 10.34 9.91 -5.96
CA LEU A 268 9.73 9.90 -7.29
C LEU A 268 8.19 9.96 -7.21
N GLY A 269 7.59 9.37 -6.17
CA GLY A 269 6.16 9.44 -5.92
C GLY A 269 5.63 10.85 -5.64
N PHE A 270 6.47 11.80 -5.20
CA PHE A 270 6.00 13.19 -5.02
C PHE A 270 5.64 13.87 -6.33
N ALA A 271 6.27 13.48 -7.44
CA ALA A 271 5.96 14.03 -8.75
C ALA A 271 4.67 13.38 -9.30
N PRO A 272 3.62 14.15 -9.62
CA PRO A 272 2.46 13.63 -10.31
C PRO A 272 2.86 12.93 -11.62
N GLN A 273 2.48 11.66 -11.75
CA GLN A 273 2.84 10.82 -12.89
C GLN A 273 1.79 10.83 -14.01
N ASP A 274 0.52 11.10 -13.66
CA ASP A 274 -0.62 11.00 -14.59
C ASP A 274 -1.00 12.35 -15.23
N ILE A 275 -0.35 13.45 -14.83
CA ILE A 275 -0.61 14.80 -15.36
C ILE A 275 0.64 15.33 -16.08
N LYS A 276 0.44 15.97 -17.24
CA LYS A 276 1.50 16.65 -17.97
C LYS A 276 2.22 17.65 -17.06
N GLN A 277 3.53 17.45 -16.91
CA GLN A 277 4.41 18.28 -16.11
C GLN A 277 4.28 19.76 -16.50
N GLY A 278 4.12 20.64 -15.50
CA GLY A 278 4.01 22.09 -15.70
C GLY A 278 2.59 22.64 -15.87
N THR A 279 1.55 21.79 -15.86
CA THR A 279 0.15 22.25 -15.86
C THR A 279 -0.26 22.81 -14.49
N GLY A 280 -1.25 23.72 -14.43
CA GLY A 280 -1.77 24.23 -13.15
C GLY A 280 -2.26 23.12 -12.20
N LEU A 281 -2.86 22.05 -12.76
CA LEU A 281 -3.25 20.85 -12.00
C LEU A 281 -2.04 20.08 -11.46
N TRP A 282 -0.92 20.02 -12.18
CA TRP A 282 0.30 19.35 -11.73
C TRP A 282 0.89 20.05 -10.50
N TRP A 283 0.93 21.39 -10.53
CA TRP A 283 1.36 22.17 -9.36
C TRP A 283 0.39 22.03 -8.18
N TYR A 284 -0.91 22.01 -8.45
CA TYR A 284 -1.91 21.77 -7.41
C TYR A 284 -1.72 20.42 -6.72
N GLU A 285 -1.61 19.33 -7.49
CA GLU A 285 -1.38 17.98 -6.98
C GLU A 285 -0.07 17.86 -6.19
N LEU A 286 1.00 18.47 -6.68
CA LEU A 286 2.28 18.49 -5.99
C LEU A 286 2.18 19.23 -4.64
N ILE A 287 1.48 20.38 -4.60
CA ILE A 287 1.27 21.14 -3.37
C ILE A 287 0.46 20.32 -2.36
N ILE A 288 -0.68 19.75 -2.77
CA ILE A 288 -1.52 18.97 -1.84
C ILE A 288 -0.81 17.69 -1.37
N ASN A 289 0.06 17.07 -2.18
CA ASN A 289 0.92 15.96 -1.76
C ASN A 289 1.87 16.40 -0.63
N ILE A 290 2.60 17.50 -0.82
CA ILE A 290 3.53 18.04 0.17
C ILE A 290 2.78 18.43 1.46
N VAL A 291 1.68 19.17 1.32
CA VAL A 291 0.85 19.60 2.46
C VAL A 291 0.34 18.39 3.23
N THR A 292 -0.18 17.37 2.55
CA THR A 292 -0.71 16.18 3.20
C THR A 292 0.38 15.44 3.96
N VAL A 293 1.56 15.24 3.37
CA VAL A 293 2.69 14.58 4.05
C VAL A 293 3.15 15.38 5.26
N ILE A 294 3.28 16.71 5.15
CA ILE A 294 3.67 17.59 6.28
C ILE A 294 2.64 17.51 7.41
N VAL A 295 1.34 17.56 7.09
CA VAL A 295 0.27 17.46 8.09
C VAL A 295 0.30 16.10 8.78
N LEU A 296 0.47 15.00 8.03
CA LEU A 296 0.52 13.66 8.61
C LEU A 296 1.75 13.45 9.51
N ILE A 297 2.93 13.89 9.07
CA ILE A 297 4.16 13.83 9.88
C ILE A 297 4.05 14.75 11.10
N GLY A 298 3.56 15.97 10.91
CA GLY A 298 3.37 16.95 11.98
C GLY A 298 2.39 16.47 13.04
N LEU A 299 1.27 15.88 12.63
CA LEU A 299 0.31 15.27 13.54
C LEU A 299 0.93 14.09 14.30
N GLY A 300 1.74 13.27 13.64
CA GLY A 300 2.54 12.23 14.29
C GLY A 300 3.49 12.78 15.36
N ALA A 301 4.19 13.88 15.07
CA ALA A 301 5.10 14.54 16.00
C ALA A 301 4.37 15.15 17.21
N ILE A 302 3.24 15.85 16.97
CA ILE A 302 2.40 16.42 18.04
C ILE A 302 1.89 15.33 18.99
N LEU A 303 1.40 14.21 18.43
CA LEU A 303 0.96 13.08 19.23
C LEU A 303 2.09 12.49 20.08
N LEU A 304 3.34 12.50 19.60
CA LEU A 304 4.52 12.06 20.34
C LEU A 304 4.94 13.04 21.44
N ASP A 305 4.86 14.34 21.17
CA ASP A 305 5.27 15.37 22.12
C ASP A 305 4.24 15.56 23.26
N ASP A 306 2.94 15.39 23.01
CA ASP A 306 1.91 15.29 24.06
C ASP A 306 2.20 14.16 25.06
N VAL A 307 2.86 13.10 24.60
CA VAL A 307 3.27 11.98 25.44
C VAL A 307 4.49 12.36 26.27
N LYS A 308 5.47 13.07 25.69
CA LYS A 308 6.60 13.62 26.46
C LYS A 308 6.13 14.64 27.49
N LEU A 309 5.18 15.52 27.15
CA LEU A 309 4.60 16.50 28.08
C LEU A 309 3.85 15.81 29.22
N ASN A 310 3.03 14.79 28.94
CA ASN A 310 2.36 14.03 29.99
C ASN A 310 3.32 13.17 30.82
N THR A 311 4.39 12.65 30.23
CA THR A 311 5.42 11.89 30.96
C THR A 311 6.25 12.84 31.83
N ALA A 312 6.56 14.04 31.35
CA ALA A 312 7.21 15.11 32.11
C ALA A 312 6.30 15.64 33.23
N LEU A 313 5.00 15.85 32.98
CA LEU A 313 4.01 16.24 34.00
C LEU A 313 3.79 15.12 35.03
N LEU A 314 3.83 13.85 34.65
CA LEU A 314 3.82 12.72 35.59
C LEU A 314 5.12 12.63 36.40
N PHE A 315 6.27 12.94 35.79
CA PHE A 315 7.54 13.06 36.51
C PHE A 315 7.52 14.22 37.50
N ILE A 316 6.97 15.39 37.12
CA ILE A 316 6.82 16.56 37.99
C ILE A 316 5.80 16.29 39.13
N LYS A 317 4.79 15.47 38.88
CA LYS A 317 3.77 15.12 39.88
C LYS A 317 4.19 14.00 40.84
N HIS A 318 5.17 13.17 40.46
CA HIS A 318 5.65 12.07 41.31
C HIS A 318 7.06 12.26 41.89
N ASN A 319 7.93 13.05 41.28
CA ASN A 319 9.27 13.33 41.76
C ASN A 319 9.57 14.82 41.63
N GLY A 320 9.53 15.54 42.75
CA GLY A 320 10.18 16.85 42.82
C GLY A 320 11.65 16.71 42.47
N PHE A 321 12.10 17.49 41.48
CA PHE A 321 13.48 17.73 41.09
C PHE A 321 14.34 16.51 40.67
N GLY A 322 14.85 16.54 39.44
CA GLY A 322 15.94 15.66 39.01
C GLY A 322 16.14 15.67 37.51
N TRP A 323 17.12 16.45 37.05
CA TRP A 323 17.55 16.60 35.67
C TRP A 323 18.14 15.32 35.05
N ALA A 324 18.15 15.32 33.71
CA ALA A 324 19.29 14.99 32.83
C ALA A 324 19.22 13.69 31.99
N PHE A 325 19.16 13.94 30.67
CA PHE A 325 19.55 13.14 29.48
C PHE A 325 18.72 11.91 29.08
#